data_AF-A0A9D7HL24-F1
#
_entry.id   AF-A0A9D7HL24-F1
#
_cell.length_a   1.000
_cell.length_b   1.000
_cell.length_c   1.000
_cell.angle_alpha   90.00
_cell.angle_beta   90.00
_cell.angle_gamma   90.00
#
_symmetry.space_group_name_H-M   'P 1'
#
loop_
_entity.id
_entity.type
_entity.pdbx_description
1 polymer ?
#
loop_
_entity_poly.entity_id
_entity_poly.type
_entity_poly.pdbx_seq_one_letter_code
_entity_poly.pdbx_strand_id
1 'polypeptide(L)'
;MSAGEKFFDTNVLLYRLSVDAAKADRAEAELTAGGVLSVQVAAIRAACTIVPIEKGTDDLGLQILERHRLSIHDAMIAASALLAGCKTLVSEDVQDRQIIGGRLMVRNPFRFPRALVPGG
;
A
#
# COMPACT_ATOMS: atom_id res chain seq x y z
N MET A 1 -22.79 24.18 -6.32
CA MET A 1 -21.57 24.08 -5.50
C MET A 1 -20.41 24.52 -6.38
N SER A 2 -19.72 25.61 -6.05
CA SER A 2 -18.50 25.99 -6.77
C SER A 2 -17.46 24.92 -6.45
N ALA A 3 -17.04 24.16 -7.46
CA ALA A 3 -15.89 23.26 -7.35
C ALA A 3 -14.68 24.12 -7.01
N GLY A 4 -14.00 23.81 -5.91
CA GLY A 4 -12.82 24.56 -5.49
C GLY A 4 -11.80 24.64 -6.64
N GLU A 5 -11.15 25.79 -6.78
CA GLU A 5 -10.17 26.11 -7.85
C GLU A 5 -8.99 25.10 -7.92
N LYS A 6 -8.81 24.30 -6.87
CA LYS A 6 -7.75 23.32 -6.70
C LYS A 6 -8.32 21.93 -6.38
N PHE A 7 -7.97 20.95 -7.21
CA PHE A 7 -8.15 19.53 -6.91
C PHE A 7 -6.82 18.97 -6.43
N PHE A 8 -6.78 18.50 -5.19
CA PHE A 8 -5.56 17.96 -4.60
C PHE A 8 -5.35 16.51 -5.01
N ASP A 9 -4.16 16.23 -5.53
CA ASP A 9 -3.67 14.86 -5.60
C ASP A 9 -3.51 14.29 -4.17
N THR A 10 -3.79 13.00 -4.04
CA THR A 10 -3.60 12.12 -2.88
C THR A 10 -2.34 12.44 -2.07
N ASN A 11 -1.26 12.77 -2.77
CA ASN A 11 0.06 12.98 -2.20
C ASN A 11 0.19 14.31 -1.43
N VAL A 12 -0.65 15.32 -1.71
CA VAL A 12 -0.60 16.62 -1.02
C VAL A 12 -0.90 16.45 0.48
N LEU A 13 -1.80 15.52 0.83
CA LEU A 13 -2.10 15.17 2.23
C LEU A 13 -0.96 14.40 2.92
N LEU A 14 -0.15 13.66 2.15
CA LEU A 14 0.98 12.91 2.67
C LEU A 14 2.17 13.81 2.97
N TYR A 15 2.29 14.96 2.29
CA TYR A 15 3.38 15.90 2.53
C TYR A 15 3.36 16.54 3.92
N ARG A 16 2.19 16.66 4.58
CA ARG A 16 2.11 17.08 5.99
C ARG A 16 2.77 16.09 6.97
N LEU A 17 2.96 14.84 6.53
CA LEU A 17 3.67 13.80 7.28
C LEU A 17 5.10 13.59 6.79
N SER A 18 5.58 14.43 5.86
CA SER A 18 6.95 14.35 5.37
C SER A 18 7.92 14.70 6.49
N VAL A 19 9.02 13.95 6.57
CA VAL A 19 10.18 14.29 7.42
C VAL A 19 10.87 15.59 7.00
N ASP A 20 10.56 16.12 5.82
CA ASP A 20 10.94 17.45 5.37
C ASP A 20 9.93 18.50 5.86
N ALA A 21 10.32 19.26 6.89
CA ALA A 21 9.48 20.27 7.52
C ALA A 21 9.04 21.38 6.54
N ALA A 22 9.90 21.80 5.61
CA ALA A 22 9.56 22.85 4.65
C ALA A 22 8.50 22.37 3.64
N LYS A 23 8.58 21.09 3.26
CA LYS A 23 7.57 20.44 2.40
C LYS A 23 6.24 20.26 3.14
N ALA A 24 6.29 19.93 4.44
CA ALA A 24 5.11 19.79 5.29
C ALA A 24 4.40 21.13 5.50
N ASP A 25 5.14 22.19 5.82
CA ASP A 25 4.60 23.54 6.04
C ASP A 25 3.92 24.07 4.77
N ARG A 26 4.52 23.85 3.61
CA ARG A 26 3.96 24.30 2.32
C ARG A 26 2.71 23.52 1.95
N ALA A 27 2.67 22.23 2.24
CA ALA A 27 1.46 21.43 2.05
C ALA A 27 0.33 21.86 3.00
N GLU A 28 0.65 22.21 4.24
CA GLU A 28 -0.32 22.70 5.23
C GLU A 28 -0.92 24.06 4.83
N ALA A 29 -0.11 24.97 4.28
CA ALA A 29 -0.59 26.25 3.76
C ALA A 29 -1.59 26.06 2.59
N GLU A 30 -1.30 25.14 1.65
CA GLU A 30 -2.20 24.83 0.53
C GLU A 30 -3.50 24.15 1.02
N LEU A 31 -3.42 23.25 2.00
CA LEU A 31 -4.60 22.60 2.58
C LEU A 31 -5.49 23.59 3.34
N THR A 32 -4.89 24.55 4.05
CA THR A 32 -5.61 25.60 4.78
C THR A 32 -6.33 26.56 3.83
N ALA A 33 -5.78 26.78 2.63
CA ALA A 33 -6.42 27.57 1.59
C ALA A 33 -7.67 26.88 0.97
N GLY A 34 -7.87 25.58 1.23
CA GLY A 34 -9.04 24.83 0.80
C GLY A 34 -8.92 24.25 -0.62
N GLY A 35 -9.62 23.14 -0.86
CA GLY A 35 -9.66 22.45 -2.16
C GLY A 35 -10.49 21.16 -2.10
N VAL A 36 -10.54 20.44 -3.22
CA VAL A 36 -11.32 19.20 -3.37
C VAL A 36 -10.38 17.99 -3.47
N LEU A 37 -10.73 16.88 -2.83
CA LEU A 37 -9.99 15.62 -2.88
C LEU A 37 -10.96 14.47 -3.18
N SER A 38 -10.46 13.36 -3.73
CA SER A 38 -11.29 12.15 -3.89
C SER A 38 -11.57 11.50 -2.53
N VAL A 39 -12.85 11.25 -2.22
CA VAL A 39 -13.30 10.57 -0.99
C VAL A 39 -12.64 9.20 -0.81
N GLN A 40 -12.33 8.51 -1.91
CA GLN A 40 -11.71 7.18 -1.91
C GLN A 40 -10.33 7.19 -1.22
N VAL A 41 -9.56 8.23 -1.52
CA VAL A 41 -8.22 8.42 -0.97
C VAL A 41 -8.25 8.75 0.51
N ALA A 42 -9.18 9.62 0.94
CA ALA A 42 -9.32 9.97 2.35
C ALA A 42 -9.75 8.76 3.19
N ALA A 43 -10.70 7.96 2.69
CA ALA A 43 -11.14 6.76 3.36
C ALA A 43 -9.99 5.74 3.53
N ILE A 44 -9.16 5.52 2.50
CA ILE A 44 -8.03 4.59 2.59
C ILE A 44 -6.97 5.08 3.59
N ARG A 45 -6.65 6.39 3.61
CA ARG A 45 -5.70 6.94 4.61
C ARG A 45 -6.23 6.85 6.04
N ALA A 46 -7.54 6.97 6.25
CA ALA A 46 -8.14 6.83 7.58
C ALA A 46 -8.20 5.38 8.06
N ALA A 47 -8.41 4.42 7.14
CA ALA A 47 -8.53 3.01 7.46
C ALA A 47 -7.19 2.27 7.58
N CYS A 48 -6.12 2.79 6.97
CA CYS A 48 -4.85 2.10 6.83
C CYS A 48 -3.68 2.90 7.43
N THR A 49 -2.74 2.19 8.07
CA THR A 49 -1.42 2.76 8.35
C THR A 49 -0.63 2.86 7.06
N ILE A 50 -0.14 4.04 6.71
CA ILE A 50 0.69 4.27 5.52
C ILE A 50 2.17 4.14 5.92
N VAL A 51 2.87 3.20 5.28
CA VAL A 51 4.31 3.01 5.45
C VAL A 51 5.02 3.56 4.21
N PRO A 52 5.95 4.51 4.34
CA PRO A 52 6.74 4.98 3.21
C PRO A 52 7.64 3.85 2.68
N ILE A 53 7.98 3.91 1.40
CA ILE A 53 9.03 3.05 0.86
C ILE A 53 10.36 3.50 1.49
N GLU A 54 10.98 2.61 2.26
CA GLU A 54 12.23 2.87 2.96
C GLU A 54 13.45 2.46 2.13
N LYS A 55 14.62 2.97 2.50
CA LYS A 55 15.91 2.56 1.95
C LYS A 55 16.09 1.05 2.16
N GLY A 56 16.33 0.29 1.09
CA GLY A 56 16.43 -1.18 1.12
C GLY A 56 15.16 -1.92 0.69
N THR A 57 14.04 -1.21 0.44
CA THR A 57 12.85 -1.82 -0.18
C THR A 57 13.15 -2.28 -1.61
N ASP A 58 13.97 -1.52 -2.33
CA ASP A 58 14.48 -1.83 -3.66
C ASP A 58 15.36 -3.09 -3.66
N ASP A 59 16.35 -3.15 -2.77
CA ASP A 59 17.23 -4.33 -2.66
C ASP A 59 16.45 -5.60 -2.31
N LEU A 60 15.55 -5.51 -1.31
CA LEU A 60 14.70 -6.63 -0.93
C LEU A 60 13.70 -6.99 -2.05
N GLY A 61 13.15 -5.98 -2.73
CA GLY A 61 12.25 -6.16 -3.87
C GLY A 61 12.92 -6.93 -5.00
N LEU A 62 14.15 -6.57 -5.37
CA LEU A 62 14.93 -7.30 -6.37
C LEU A 62 15.16 -8.76 -5.98
N GLN A 63 15.55 -9.01 -4.72
CA GLN A 63 15.73 -10.38 -4.21
C GLN A 63 14.43 -11.20 -4.27
N ILE A 64 13.29 -10.59 -3.94
CA ILE A 64 11.99 -11.26 -3.98
C ILE A 64 11.57 -11.54 -5.42
N LEU A 65 11.75 -10.57 -6.32
CA LEU A 65 11.46 -10.70 -7.74
C LEU A 65 12.18 -11.92 -8.31
N GLU A 66 13.49 -12.02 -8.10
CA GLU A 66 14.31 -13.13 -8.61
C GLU A 66 13.89 -14.48 -8.00
N ARG A 67 13.70 -14.53 -6.68
CA ARG A 67 13.45 -15.79 -5.96
C ARG A 67 12.04 -16.33 -6.16
N HIS A 68 11.06 -15.45 -6.24
CA HIS A 68 9.64 -15.81 -6.30
C HIS A 68 9.02 -15.60 -7.68
N ARG A 69 9.79 -15.11 -8.65
CA ARG A 69 9.37 -14.80 -10.04
C ARG A 69 8.13 -13.91 -10.10
N LEU A 70 8.06 -12.94 -9.18
CA LEU A 70 7.00 -11.95 -9.15
C LEU A 70 7.27 -10.82 -10.16
N SER A 71 6.24 -10.05 -10.50
CA SER A 71 6.47 -8.77 -11.19
C SER A 71 7.25 -7.83 -10.26
N ILE A 72 7.91 -6.81 -10.83
CA ILE A 72 8.62 -5.82 -10.01
C ILE A 72 7.68 -5.08 -9.05
N HIS A 73 6.44 -4.81 -9.46
CA HIS A 73 5.46 -4.15 -8.61
C HIS A 73 5.06 -5.04 -7.43
N ASP A 74 4.71 -6.30 -7.68
CA ASP A 74 4.32 -7.24 -6.62
C ASP A 74 5.47 -7.53 -5.66
N ALA A 75 6.69 -7.61 -6.19
CA ALA A 75 7.90 -7.80 -5.39
C ALA A 75 8.15 -6.61 -4.46
N MET A 76 7.96 -5.37 -4.92
CA MET A 76 8.09 -4.16 -4.10
C MET A 76 7.01 -4.05 -3.02
N ILE A 77 5.77 -4.46 -3.34
CA ILE A 77 4.70 -4.54 -2.34
C ILE A 77 5.01 -5.61 -1.29
N ALA A 78 5.49 -6.79 -1.69
CA ALA A 78 5.90 -7.84 -0.77
C ALA A 78 7.09 -7.43 0.10
N ALA A 79 8.07 -6.72 -0.46
CA ALA A 79 9.20 -6.15 0.28
C ALA A 79 8.71 -5.13 1.32
N SER A 80 7.82 -4.21 0.92
CA SER A 80 7.23 -3.22 1.83
C SER A 80 6.45 -3.89 2.97
N ALA A 81 5.64 -4.91 2.67
CA ALA A 81 4.91 -5.67 3.68
C ALA A 81 5.86 -6.40 4.65
N LEU A 82 6.97 -6.97 4.15
CA LEU A 82 7.99 -7.56 5.01
C LEU A 82 8.63 -6.51 5.91
N LEU A 83 9.10 -5.39 5.37
CA LEU A 83 9.75 -4.32 6.15
C LEU A 83 8.80 -3.72 7.19
N ALA A 84 7.52 -3.59 6.86
CA ALA A 84 6.46 -3.16 7.79
C ALA A 84 6.11 -4.22 8.87
N GLY A 85 6.76 -5.38 8.89
CA GLY A 85 6.51 -6.44 9.87
C GLY A 85 5.22 -7.24 9.64
N CYS A 86 4.57 -7.10 8.48
CA CYS A 86 3.34 -7.81 8.18
C CYS A 86 3.59 -9.33 8.09
N LYS A 87 2.58 -10.10 8.52
CA LYS A 87 2.55 -11.58 8.43
C LYS A 87 1.68 -12.09 7.29
N THR A 88 0.81 -11.23 6.75
CA THR A 88 -0.10 -11.57 5.67
C THR A 88 -0.10 -10.47 4.62
N LEU A 89 0.05 -10.86 3.35
CA LEU A 89 -0.15 -10.00 2.19
C LEU A 89 -1.47 -10.40 1.54
N VAL A 90 -2.43 -9.47 1.51
CA VAL A 90 -3.69 -9.68 0.78
C VAL A 90 -3.46 -9.25 -0.66
N SER A 91 -3.51 -10.18 -1.61
CA SER A 91 -3.27 -9.91 -3.03
C SER A 91 -3.95 -10.96 -3.90
N GLU A 92 -4.56 -10.53 -5.00
CA GLU A 92 -5.16 -11.44 -5.98
C GLU A 92 -4.17 -11.91 -7.06
N ASP A 93 -3.21 -11.05 -7.40
CA ASP A 93 -2.22 -11.26 -8.45
C ASP A 93 -1.07 -12.17 -8.01
N VAL A 94 -0.81 -12.22 -6.70
CA VAL A 94 0.20 -13.11 -6.12
C VAL A 94 -0.43 -14.46 -5.77
N GLN A 95 0.33 -15.54 -5.98
CA GLN A 95 -0.14 -16.90 -5.76
C GLN A 95 -0.64 -17.10 -4.32
N ASP A 96 -1.90 -17.53 -4.18
CA ASP A 96 -2.52 -17.80 -2.88
C ASP A 96 -1.73 -18.84 -2.06
N ARG A 97 -1.61 -18.59 -0.75
CA ARG A 97 -0.83 -19.38 0.21
C ARG A 97 0.68 -19.46 -0.05
N GLN A 98 1.22 -18.67 -0.98
CA GLN A 98 2.67 -18.52 -1.13
C GLN A 98 3.29 -17.90 0.12
N ILE A 99 4.49 -18.35 0.51
CA ILE A 99 5.26 -17.76 1.61
C ILE A 99 6.46 -17.01 1.02
N ILE A 100 6.54 -15.71 1.29
CA ILE A 100 7.62 -14.82 0.84
C ILE A 100 8.52 -14.47 2.03
N GLY A 101 9.84 -14.51 1.83
CA GLY A 101 10.82 -14.18 2.87
C GLY A 101 10.72 -15.05 4.12
N GLY A 102 10.13 -16.25 4.01
CA GLY A 102 9.94 -17.19 5.11
C GLY A 102 8.90 -16.80 6.16
N ARG A 103 8.21 -15.66 6.03
CA ARG A 103 7.28 -15.15 7.06
C ARG A 103 6.03 -14.44 6.56
N LEU A 104 6.01 -13.96 5.31
CA LEU A 104 4.85 -13.25 4.74
C LEU A 104 4.00 -14.25 3.96
N MET A 105 2.81 -14.60 4.47
CA MET A 105 1.88 -15.48 3.78
C MET A 105 0.95 -14.67 2.87
N VAL A 106 0.86 -15.04 1.60
CA VAL A 106 -0.09 -14.45 0.65
C VAL A 106 -1.47 -15.05 0.85
N ARG A 107 -2.50 -14.21 0.87
CA ARG A 107 -3.90 -14.63 0.84
C ARG A 107 -4.67 -13.89 -0.24
N ASN A 108 -5.24 -14.66 -1.16
CA ASN A 108 -6.14 -14.11 -2.17
C ASN A 108 -7.55 -13.97 -1.58
N PRO A 109 -8.11 -12.76 -1.49
CA PRO A 109 -9.41 -12.52 -0.84
C PRO A 109 -10.59 -13.16 -1.58
N PHE A 110 -10.40 -13.55 -2.85
CA PHE A 110 -11.42 -14.17 -3.70
C PHE A 110 -11.32 -15.71 -3.73
N ARG A 111 -10.33 -16.30 -3.05
CA ARG A 111 -10.22 -17.74 -2.83
C ARG A 111 -11.04 -18.12 -1.60
N PHE A 112 -12.28 -18.55 -1.81
CA PHE A 112 -13.09 -19.14 -0.74
C PHE A 112 -12.59 -20.55 -0.41
N PRO A 113 -12.62 -20.98 0.87
CA PRO A 113 -12.45 -22.39 1.20
C PRO A 113 -13.51 -23.16 0.43
N ARG A 114 -13.10 -24.17 -0.34
CA ARG A 114 -14.03 -25.10 -0.96
C ARG A 114 -14.84 -25.70 0.19
N ALA A 115 -16.15 -25.45 0.23
CA ALA A 115 -17.02 -26.12 1.19
C ALA A 115 -16.73 -27.61 1.09
N LEU A 116 -16.41 -28.25 2.22
CA LEU A 116 -16.38 -29.70 2.31
C LEU A 116 -17.77 -30.17 1.86
N VAL A 117 -17.89 -30.62 0.62
CA VAL A 117 -19.05 -31.38 0.19
C VAL A 117 -18.93 -32.69 0.96
N PRO A 118 -19.82 -32.97 1.94
CA PRO A 118 -19.84 -34.28 2.56
C PRO A 118 -20.14 -35.27 1.43
N GLY A 119 -19.29 -36.28 1.27
CA GLY A 119 -19.39 -37.25 0.18
C GLY A 119 -20.77 -37.90 0.11
N GLY A 120 -21.28 -38.05 -1.12
CA GLY A 120 -22.36 -38.96 -1.46
C GLY A 120 -21.83 -40.29 -2.00
#